data_AF-A0A0R3WYL2-F1
#
_entry.id   AF-A0A0R3WYL2-F1
#
_cell.length_a   1.000
_cell.length_b   1.000
_cell.length_c   1.000
_cell.angle_alpha   90.00
_cell.angle_beta   90.00
_cell.angle_gamma   90.00
#
_symmetry.space_group_name_H-M   'P 1'
#
loop_
_entity.id
_entity.type
_entity.pdbx_description
1 polymer ?
#
loop_
_entity_poly.entity_id
_entity_poly.type
_entity_poly.pdbx_seq_one_letter_code
_entity_poly.pdbx_strand_id
1 'polypeptide(L)'
;MQYFLSPFADYVHRIGRTGRAGKSGIAVTFLTKDDTAVYYDLKQLLLTSPVSTCPPELANHPDAQTKPGTFAAKKRRNDETVYIA
;
A
#
# COMPACT_ATOMS: atom_id res chain seq x y z
N MET A 1 -21.62 -14.55 10.23
CA MET A 1 -20.24 -14.10 10.47
C MET A 1 -19.63 -13.79 9.11
N GLN A 2 -19.79 -12.56 8.63
CA GLN A 2 -19.34 -12.16 7.30
C GLN A 2 -17.84 -11.84 7.40
N TYR A 3 -16.98 -12.71 6.85
CA TYR A 3 -15.59 -12.34 6.65
C TYR A 3 -15.58 -11.14 5.70
N PHE A 4 -15.23 -9.99 6.24
CA PHE A 4 -14.94 -8.79 5.48
C PHE A 4 -13.67 -9.08 4.66
N LEU A 5 -13.85 -9.69 3.48
CA LEU A 5 -12.77 -9.81 2.51
C LEU A 5 -12.46 -8.40 2.03
N SER A 6 -11.38 -7.83 2.55
CA SER A 6 -10.80 -6.65 1.91
C SER A 6 -10.33 -7.05 0.50
N PRO A 7 -10.42 -6.17 -0.50
CA PRO A 7 -9.95 -6.44 -1.87
C PRO A 7 -8.49 -6.97 -1.92
N PHE A 8 -7.69 -6.61 -0.92
CA PHE A 8 -6.30 -7.05 -0.80
C PHE A 8 -6.14 -8.52 -0.33
N ALA A 9 -7.13 -9.09 0.35
CA ALA A 9 -7.08 -10.47 0.84
C ALA A 9 -6.96 -11.49 -0.32
N ASP A 10 -7.62 -11.22 -1.45
CA ASP A 10 -7.54 -12.08 -2.63
C ASP A 10 -6.14 -12.09 -3.25
N TYR A 11 -5.43 -10.96 -3.21
CA TYR A 11 -4.04 -10.91 -3.65
C TYR A 11 -3.13 -11.79 -2.78
N VAL A 12 -3.30 -11.73 -1.45
CA VAL A 12 -2.55 -12.57 -0.51
C VAL A 12 -2.80 -14.07 -0.77
N HIS A 13 -4.05 -14.45 -1.02
CA HIS A 13 -4.39 -15.84 -1.37
C HIS A 13 -3.76 -16.30 -2.69
N ARG A 14 -3.63 -15.42 -3.68
CA ARG A 14 -2.97 -15.72 -4.97
C ARG A 14 -1.48 -15.96 -4.79
N ILE A 15 -0.77 -15.05 -4.14
CA ILE A 15 0.69 -15.18 -3.95
C ILE A 15 1.05 -16.31 -2.99
N GLY A 16 0.16 -16.66 -2.06
CA GLY A 16 0.30 -17.82 -1.16
C GLY A 16 0.31 -19.18 -1.87
N ARG A 17 0.12 -19.23 -3.20
CA ARG A 17 0.31 -20.44 -4.02
C ARG A 17 1.75 -20.59 -4.53
N THR A 18 2.58 -19.57 -4.36
CA THR A 18 4.00 -19.61 -4.72
C THR A 18 4.82 -20.26 -3.60
N GLY A 19 5.89 -20.96 -3.96
CA GLY A 19 6.81 -21.61 -3.01
C GLY A 19 6.29 -22.94 -2.44
N ARG A 20 7.05 -24.02 -2.65
CA ARG A 20 6.91 -25.32 -1.96
C ARG A 20 8.28 -25.77 -1.45
N ALA A 21 8.31 -26.55 -0.37
CA ALA A 21 9.48 -27.21 0.21
C ALA A 21 10.78 -26.36 0.18
N GLY A 22 10.90 -25.40 1.09
CA GLY A 22 12.15 -24.65 1.33
C GLY A 22 12.49 -23.57 0.28
N LYS A 23 11.67 -23.37 -0.75
CA LYS A 23 11.84 -22.29 -1.74
C LYS A 23 10.72 -21.26 -1.59
N SER A 24 11.08 -19.98 -1.52
CA SER A 24 10.13 -18.87 -1.35
C SER A 24 9.14 -18.71 -2.51
N GLY A 25 9.51 -19.13 -3.72
CA GLY A 25 8.74 -18.86 -4.93
C GLY A 25 8.82 -17.38 -5.36
N ILE A 26 8.31 -17.07 -6.54
CA ILE A 26 8.28 -15.70 -7.08
C ILE A 26 6.85 -15.39 -7.53
N ALA A 27 6.33 -14.25 -7.06
CA ALA A 27 5.09 -13.65 -7.57
C ALA A 27 5.46 -12.33 -8.26
N VAL A 28 5.02 -12.17 -9.50
CA VAL A 28 5.19 -10.92 -10.27
C VAL A 28 3.81 -10.30 -10.47
N THR A 29 3.71 -9.01 -10.16
CA THR A 29 2.46 -8.24 -10.21
C THR A 29 2.63 -7.08 -11.17
N PHE A 30 1.72 -6.96 -12.13
CA PHE A 30 1.63 -5.79 -12.99
C PHE A 30 0.63 -4.81 -12.39
N LEU A 31 1.04 -3.54 -12.32
CA LEU A 31 0.26 -2.46 -11.74
C LEU A 31 0.03 -1.39 -12.79
N THR A 32 -1.17 -0.85 -12.80
CA THR A 32 -1.59 0.28 -13.61
C THR A 32 -2.09 1.42 -12.71
N LYS A 33 -2.35 2.59 -13.30
CA LYS A 33 -2.90 3.74 -12.56
C LYS A 33 -4.29 3.48 -11.98
N ASP A 34 -5.02 2.50 -12.53
CA ASP A 34 -6.34 2.11 -12.03
C ASP A 34 -6.26 1.29 -10.74
N ASP A 35 -5.07 0.76 -10.40
CA ASP A 35 -4.81 -0.06 -9.22
C ASP A 35 -4.33 0.75 -8.01
N THR A 36 -4.38 2.08 -8.07
CA THR A 36 -3.88 2.98 -7.00
C THR A 36 -4.51 2.71 -5.63
N ALA A 37 -5.75 2.21 -5.60
CA ALA A 37 -6.45 1.84 -4.37
C ALA A 37 -5.76 0.71 -3.58
N VAL A 38 -4.86 -0.08 -4.17
CA VAL A 38 -4.14 -1.16 -3.45
C VAL A 38 -2.67 -0.85 -3.21
N TYR A 39 -2.16 0.28 -3.69
CA TYR A 39 -0.73 0.61 -3.64
C TYR A 39 -0.20 0.71 -2.22
N TYR A 40 -0.96 1.33 -1.32
CA TYR A 40 -0.59 1.44 0.09
C TYR A 40 -0.44 0.06 0.74
N ASP A 41 -1.46 -0.80 0.63
CA ASP A 41 -1.45 -2.12 1.25
C ASP A 41 -0.34 -3.01 0.64
N LEU A 42 -0.12 -2.92 -0.68
CA LEU A 42 0.95 -3.63 -1.37
C LEU A 42 2.34 -3.19 -0.89
N LYS A 43 2.56 -1.88 -0.73
CA LYS A 43 3.80 -1.34 -0.17
C LYS A 43 4.04 -1.87 1.25
N GLN A 44 3.02 -1.84 2.12
CA GLN A 44 3.15 -2.34 3.49
C GLN A 44 3.48 -3.84 3.52
N LEU A 45 2.86 -4.64 2.64
CA LEU A 45 3.14 -6.06 2.51
C LEU A 45 4.60 -6.32 2.10
N LEU A 46 5.10 -5.59 1.08
CA LEU A 46 6.48 -5.74 0.60
C LEU A 46 7.52 -5.32 1.64
N LEU A 47 7.22 -4.29 2.45
CA LEU A 47 8.11 -3.85 3.54
C LEU A 47 8.11 -4.84 4.73
N THR A 48 7.00 -5.54 4.96
CA THR A 48 6.88 -6.55 6.02
C THR A 48 7.52 -7.88 5.63
N SER A 49 7.58 -8.18 4.33
CA SER A 49 8.17 -9.42 3.81
C SER A 49 9.71 -9.37 3.89
N PRO A 50 10.37 -10.29 4.62
CA PRO A 50 11.83 -10.32 4.71
C PRO A 50 12.51 -10.84 3.44
N VAL A 51 11.75 -11.50 2.55
CA VAL A 51 12.25 -12.11 1.32
C VAL A 51 11.95 -11.27 0.07
N SER A 52 11.36 -10.09 0.26
CA SER A 52 10.97 -9.20 -0.83
C SER A 52 11.63 -7.83 -0.65
N THR A 53 11.83 -7.13 -1.75
CA THR A 53 12.31 -5.75 -1.75
C THR A 53 11.20 -4.87 -2.32
N CYS A 54 10.84 -3.80 -1.62
CA CYS A 54 9.88 -2.84 -2.16
C CYS A 54 10.56 -2.00 -3.25
N PRO A 55 10.04 -1.98 -4.48
CA PRO A 55 10.60 -1.17 -5.55
C PRO A 55 10.44 0.33 -5.23
N PRO A 56 11.45 1.17 -5.54
CA PRO A 56 11.44 2.60 -5.20
C PRO A 56 10.28 3.36 -5.86
N GLU A 57 9.84 2.93 -7.05
CA GLU A 57 8.71 3.50 -7.77
C GLU A 57 7.42 3.40 -6.95
N LEU A 58 7.19 2.27 -6.28
CA LEU A 58 6.03 2.07 -5.40
C LEU A 58 6.26 2.72 -4.02
N ALA A 59 7.47 2.60 -3.46
CA ALA A 59 7.80 3.15 -2.14
C ALA A 59 7.57 4.67 -2.07
N ASN A 60 7.90 5.37 -3.16
CA ASN A 60 7.81 6.83 -3.27
C ASN A 60 6.53 7.31 -3.98
N HIS A 61 5.68 6.41 -4.47
CA HIS A 61 4.45 6.80 -5.19
C HIS A 61 3.52 7.62 -4.27
N PRO A 62 2.91 8.71 -4.74
CA PRO A 62 2.01 9.54 -3.93
C PRO A 62 0.83 8.73 -3.36
N ASP A 63 0.20 7.89 -4.18
CA ASP A 63 -0.95 7.07 -3.78
C ASP A 63 -0.58 5.89 -2.85
N ALA A 64 0.71 5.63 -2.63
CA ALA A 64 1.18 4.62 -1.69
C ALA A 64 1.52 5.19 -0.30
N GLN A 65 1.33 6.50 -0.07
CA GLN A 65 1.68 7.13 1.21
C GLN A 65 0.55 7.09 2.24
N THR A 66 -0.70 7.12 1.78
CA THR A 66 -1.88 7.19 2.66
C THR A 66 -2.79 6.00 2.44
N LYS A 67 -3.47 5.56 3.50
CA LYS A 67 -4.39 4.44 3.41
C LYS A 67 -5.65 4.85 2.62
N PRO A 68 -6.01 4.15 1.53
CA PRO A 68 -7.21 4.44 0.76
C PRO A 68 -8.45 4.37 1.66
N GLY A 69 -9.36 5.34 1.51
CA GLY A 69 -10.58 5.43 2.33
C GLY A 69 -10.42 6.11 3.69
N THR A 70 -9.20 6.49 4.10
CA THR A 70 -9.04 7.43 5.22
C THR A 70 -9.17 8.86 4.71
N PHE A 71 -10.29 9.52 5.06
CA PHE A 71 -10.40 10.98 4.90
C PHE A 71 -9.40 11.62 5.85
N ALA A 72 -8.19 11.93 5.38
CA ALA A 72 -7.26 12.73 6.14
C ALA A 72 -7.90 14.10 6.38
N ALA A 73 -8.29 14.39 7.62
CA ALA A 73 -8.67 15.72 8.05
C ALA A 73 -7.55 16.67 7.59
N LYS A 74 -7.88 17.53 6.62
CA LYS A 74 -6.97 18.54 6.09
C LYS A 74 -6.43 19.31 7.29
N LYS A 75 -5.16 19.11 7.67
CA LYS A 75 -4.49 19.98 8.63
C LYS A 75 -4.52 21.37 8.02
N ARG A 76 -5.45 22.21 8.50
CA ARG A 76 -5.55 23.61 8.08
C ARG A 76 -4.18 24.21 8.34
N ARG A 77 -3.52 24.72 7.30
CA ARG A 77 -2.36 25.59 7.47
C ARG A 77 -2.86 26.80 8.26
N ASN A 78 -2.42 26.96 9.49
CA ASN A 78 -2.50 28.25 10.15
C ASN A 78 -1.43 29.13 9.51
N ASP A 79 -1.82 29.86 8.47
CA ASP A 79 -1.17 31.10 8.08
C ASP A 79 -1.83 32.20 8.93
N GLU A 80 -1.29 32.41 10.13
CA GLU A 80 -1.62 33.59 10.92
C GLU A 80 -0.65 34.70 10.51
N THR A 81 -1.05 35.47 9.50
CA THR A 81 -0.55 36.83 9.32
C THR A 81 -0.87 37.63 10.57
N VAL A 82 0.16 38.03 11.32
CA VAL A 82 0.05 39.08 12.32
C VAL A 82 0.79 40.30 11.78
N TYR A 83 0.03 41.21 11.18
CA TYR A 83 0.40 42.61 11.08
C TYR A 83 0.25 43.22 12.48
N ILE A 84 1.31 43.82 13.02
CA ILE A 84 1.19 44.79 14.12
C ILE A 84 1.95 46.05 13.71
N ALA A 85 1.15 47.11 13.56
CA ALA A 85 1.41 48.56 13.59
C ALA A 85 2.82 49.08 13.30
#